data_AF-A0AA48GKC6-F1
#
_entry.id   AF-A0AA48GKC6-F1
#
_cell.length_a   1.000
_cell.length_b   1.000
_cell.length_c   1.000
_cell.angle_alpha   90.00
_cell.angle_beta   90.00
_cell.angle_gamma   90.00
#
_symmetry.space_group_name_H-M   'P 1'
#
loop_
_entity.id
_entity.type
_entity.pdbx_description
1 polymer ?
#
loop_
_entity_poly.entity_id
_entity_poly.type
_entity_poly.pdbx_seq_one_letter_code
_entity_poly.pdbx_strand_id
1 'polypeptide(L)'
;MCIVAKGTWVEVERVLSRPGERVPGLPRDGARTPQVVRVSGFLLEDAELGQHVRIRTIIGNEHAGKLRIENPGYGHSFVNTFPELLRASAGGAA
;
A
#
# COMPACT_ATOMS: atom_id res chain seq x y z
N MET A 1 2.29 -23.37 -0.88
CA MET A 1 2.53 -21.93 -1.14
C MET A 1 1.75 -21.57 -2.39
N CYS A 2 1.04 -20.44 -2.43
CA CYS A 2 0.29 -20.02 -3.62
C CYS A 2 1.21 -19.21 -4.54
N ILE A 3 1.43 -19.68 -5.77
CA ILE A 3 2.18 -18.98 -6.81
C ILE A 3 1.23 -18.01 -7.51
N VAL A 4 1.64 -16.75 -7.64
CA VAL A 4 0.98 -15.73 -8.45
C VAL A 4 1.61 -15.78 -9.84
N ALA A 5 0.78 -15.95 -10.86
CA ALA A 5 1.25 -16.10 -12.24
C ALA A 5 1.74 -14.76 -12.82
N LYS A 6 2.70 -14.84 -13.73
CA LYS A 6 3.13 -13.75 -14.61
C LYS A 6 1.91 -13.11 -15.29
N GLY A 7 1.94 -11.78 -15.41
CA GLY A 7 0.87 -10.99 -16.01
C GLY A 7 -0.31 -10.72 -15.07
N THR A 8 -0.28 -11.23 -13.83
CA THR A 8 -1.29 -10.85 -12.82
C THR A 8 -1.08 -9.41 -12.39
N TRP A 9 -2.17 -8.68 -12.20
CA TRP A 9 -2.14 -7.34 -11.61
C TRP A 9 -1.91 -7.45 -10.10
N VAL A 10 -0.84 -6.85 -9.61
CA VAL A 10 -0.39 -6.98 -8.21
C VAL A 10 -0.01 -5.64 -7.63
N GLU A 11 0.09 -5.55 -6.31
CA GLU A 11 0.74 -4.45 -5.60
C GLU A 11 2.09 -4.92 -5.05
N VAL A 12 3.14 -4.12 -5.29
CA VAL A 12 4.43 -4.27 -4.62
C VAL A 12 4.66 -3.10 -3.67
N GLU A 13 5.37 -3.36 -2.57
CA GLU A 13 5.84 -2.31 -1.67
C GLU A 13 7.37 -2.14 -1.74
N ARG A 14 7.83 -0.88 -1.70
CA ARG A 14 9.25 -0.54 -1.56
C ARG A 14 9.44 0.55 -0.51
N VAL A 15 10.54 0.47 0.24
CA VAL A 15 10.95 1.49 1.20
C VAL A 15 11.76 2.55 0.44
N LEU A 16 11.28 3.80 0.41
CA LEU A 16 11.96 4.91 -0.26
C LEU A 16 13.06 5.54 0.59
N SER A 17 12.83 5.71 1.89
CA SER A 17 13.80 6.31 2.80
C SER A 17 14.02 5.42 4.00
N ARG A 18 15.28 5.09 4.25
CA ARG A 18 15.71 4.49 5.52
C ARG A 18 15.82 5.62 6.54
N PRO A 19 15.40 5.42 7.80
CA PRO A 19 15.54 6.45 8.84
C PRO A 19 16.98 6.95 8.91
N GLY A 20 17.21 8.25 8.72
CA GLY A 20 18.53 8.88 8.82
C GLY A 20 19.10 9.52 7.55
N GLU A 21 18.48 9.35 6.38
CA GLU A 21 18.87 10.06 5.15
C GLU A 21 18.32 11.51 5.20
N ARG A 22 19.05 12.39 5.89
CA ARG A 22 18.63 13.74 6.22
C ARG A 22 18.78 14.66 5.02
N VAL A 23 17.67 15.15 4.47
CA VAL A 23 17.69 16.33 3.59
C VAL A 23 17.90 17.58 4.45
N PRO A 24 18.87 18.47 4.12
CA PRO A 24 19.06 19.71 4.85
C PRO A 24 17.76 20.55 4.85
N GLY A 25 17.28 20.94 6.04
CA GLY A 25 16.08 21.78 6.19
C GLY A 25 14.77 21.07 6.51
N LEU A 26 14.74 19.73 6.60
CA LEU A 26 13.52 19.01 6.99
C LEU A 26 13.23 19.13 8.51
N PRO A 27 11.98 19.40 8.94
CA PRO A 27 11.59 19.38 10.35
C PRO A 27 11.91 18.04 11.04
N ARG A 28 12.26 18.11 12.33
CA ARG A 28 12.80 16.98 13.11
C ARG A 28 11.86 15.76 13.18
N ASP A 29 10.55 15.97 13.04
CA ASP A 29 9.53 14.92 13.07
C ASP A 29 9.46 14.06 11.80
N GLY A 30 9.85 14.59 10.64
CA GLY A 30 9.74 13.87 9.37
C GLY A 30 10.77 12.74 9.17
N ALA A 31 11.68 12.54 10.13
CA ALA A 31 12.87 11.70 9.96
C ALA A 31 12.81 10.33 10.65
N ARG A 32 11.75 10.02 11.43
CA ARG A 32 11.70 8.79 12.25
C ARG A 32 10.98 7.61 11.58
N THR A 33 10.14 7.84 10.58
CA THR A 33 9.29 6.79 10.00
C THR A 33 9.73 6.47 8.58
N PRO A 34 10.03 5.19 8.24
CA PRO A 34 10.32 4.80 6.88
C PRO A 34 9.17 5.17 5.94
N GLN A 35 9.48 5.84 4.83
CA GLN A 35 8.49 6.08 3.79
C GLN A 35 8.34 4.83 2.94
N VAL A 36 7.14 4.24 2.93
CA VAL A 36 6.80 3.08 2.11
C VAL A 36 5.94 3.54 0.96
N VAL A 37 6.33 3.15 -0.26
CA VAL A 37 5.53 3.36 -1.46
C VAL A 37 5.00 2.04 -1.97
N ARG A 38 3.73 2.06 -2.34
CA ARG A 38 3.02 0.96 -2.97
C ARG A 38 2.81 1.31 -4.43
N VAL A 39 3.11 0.35 -5.30
CA VAL A 39 2.96 0.51 -6.75
C VAL A 39 2.23 -0.71 -7.29
N SER A 40 1.20 -0.47 -8.08
CA SER A 40 0.48 -1.54 -8.76
C SER A 40 0.97 -1.71 -10.20
N GLY A 41 1.06 -2.95 -10.65
CA GLY A 41 1.50 -3.29 -12.00
C GLY A 41 1.33 -4.78 -12.31
N PHE A 42 1.70 -5.15 -13.53
CA PHE A 42 1.67 -6.54 -13.99
C PHE A 42 2.97 -7.26 -13.64
N LEU A 43 2.86 -8.43 -13.01
CA LEU A 43 3.99 -9.27 -12.64
C LEU A 43 4.77 -9.71 -13.89
N LEU A 44 6.11 -9.61 -13.86
CA LEU A 44 6.95 -9.97 -15.03
C LEU A 44 7.31 -11.47 -15.10
N GLU A 45 7.25 -12.16 -13.96
CA GLU A 45 7.66 -13.56 -13.76
C GLU A 45 6.79 -14.17 -12.64
N ASP A 46 6.55 -15.48 -12.65
CA ASP A 46 5.81 -16.16 -11.58
C ASP A 46 6.50 -15.95 -10.23
N ALA A 47 5.73 -15.68 -9.17
CA ALA A 47 6.31 -15.41 -7.87
C ALA A 47 5.37 -15.77 -6.71
N GLU A 48 5.96 -15.95 -5.53
CA GLU A 48 5.20 -16.15 -4.30
C GLU A 48 4.99 -14.83 -3.56
N LEU A 49 3.85 -14.70 -2.87
CA LEU A 49 3.58 -13.56 -1.99
C LEU A 49 4.74 -13.38 -0.99
N GLY A 50 5.17 -12.12 -0.80
CA GLY A 50 6.27 -11.76 0.07
C GLY A 50 7.66 -11.81 -0.57
N GLN A 51 7.81 -12.33 -1.79
CA GLN A 51 9.09 -12.30 -2.52
C GLN A 51 9.37 -10.92 -3.12
N HIS A 52 10.63 -10.66 -3.46
CA HIS A 52 11.01 -9.47 -4.21
C HIS A 52 10.83 -9.73 -5.69
N VAL A 53 9.99 -8.95 -6.36
CA VAL A 53 9.56 -9.18 -7.75
C VAL A 53 9.74 -7.92 -8.58
N ARG A 54 9.65 -8.07 -9.91
CA ARG A 54 9.53 -6.96 -10.85
C ARG A 54 8.13 -6.91 -11.43
N ILE A 55 7.62 -5.70 -11.56
CA ILE A 55 6.33 -5.40 -12.17
C ILE A 55 6.50 -4.36 -13.28
N ARG A 56 5.57 -4.36 -14.24
CA ARG A 56 5.39 -3.26 -15.20
C ARG A 56 4.07 -2.56 -14.96
N THR A 57 4.12 -1.27 -14.70
CA THR A 57 2.94 -0.41 -14.52
C THR A 57 2.17 -0.25 -15.83
N ILE A 58 0.92 0.23 -15.72
CA ILE A 58 0.06 0.47 -16.88
C ILE A 58 0.64 1.49 -17.88
N ILE A 59 1.45 2.44 -17.40
CA ILE A 59 2.15 3.43 -18.22
C ILE A 59 3.53 2.97 -18.73
N GLY A 60 3.90 1.71 -18.48
CA GLY A 60 5.10 1.08 -19.03
C GLY A 60 6.35 1.14 -18.16
N ASN A 61 6.34 1.85 -17.01
CA ASN A 61 7.49 1.86 -16.10
C ASN A 61 7.65 0.53 -15.37
N GLU A 62 8.89 0.08 -15.20
CA GLU A 62 9.23 -1.10 -14.40
C GLU A 62 9.63 -0.72 -12.98
N HIS A 63 9.13 -1.49 -12.00
CA HIS A 63 9.45 -1.30 -10.60
C HIS A 63 9.78 -2.63 -9.94
N ALA A 64 10.68 -2.59 -8.95
CA ALA A 64 10.99 -3.70 -8.08
C ALA A 64 10.50 -3.43 -6.65
N GLY A 65 9.96 -4.45 -6.01
CA GLY A 65 9.47 -4.37 -4.65
C GLY A 65 9.03 -5.72 -4.11
N LYS A 66 8.61 -5.73 -2.85
CA LYS A 66 8.06 -6.93 -2.21
C LYS A 66 6.62 -7.15 -2.66
N LEU A 67 6.33 -8.30 -3.27
CA LEU A 67 4.99 -8.70 -3.68
C LEU A 67 4.09 -8.78 -2.46
N ARG A 68 3.01 -8.00 -2.47
CA ARG A 68 2.18 -7.78 -1.27
C ARG A 68 0.83 -8.46 -1.39
N ILE A 69 0.12 -8.16 -2.47
CA ILE A 69 -1.21 -8.69 -2.76
C ILE A 69 -1.42 -8.81 -4.27
N GLU A 70 -2.17 -9.83 -4.68
CA GLU A 70 -2.72 -9.93 -6.02
C GLU A 70 -4.07 -9.22 -6.10
N ASN A 71 -4.40 -8.68 -7.27
CA ASN A 71 -5.67 -8.00 -7.58
C ASN A 71 -6.13 -7.06 -6.44
N PRO A 72 -5.30 -6.06 -6.06
CA PRO A 72 -5.61 -5.15 -4.97
C PRO A 72 -6.99 -4.49 -5.16
N GLY A 73 -7.89 -4.71 -4.20
CA GLY A 73 -9.13 -3.95 -4.08
C GLY A 73 -8.90 -2.65 -3.34
N TYR A 74 -9.53 -1.55 -3.79
CA TYR A 74 -9.46 -0.27 -3.11
C TYR A 74 -10.66 -0.10 -2.15
N GLY A 75 -10.44 -0.40 -0.87
CA GLY A 75 -11.32 0.03 0.20
C GLY A 75 -10.84 1.38 0.74
N HIS A 76 -11.73 2.37 0.86
CA HIS A 76 -11.41 3.62 1.53
C HIS A 76 -12.38 3.86 2.68
N SER A 77 -11.84 4.22 3.85
CA SER A 77 -12.61 4.66 5.02
C SER A 77 -11.83 5.79 5.68
N PHE A 78 -12.50 6.91 5.93
CA PHE A 78 -11.87 8.07 6.55
C PHE A 78 -11.90 7.96 8.08
N VAL A 79 -12.90 7.25 8.61
CA VAL A 79 -13.08 7.06 10.04
C VAL A 79 -13.87 5.80 10.31
N ASN A 80 -13.62 5.19 11.46
CA ASN A 80 -14.50 4.13 11.97
C ASN A 80 -15.87 4.73 12.32
N THR A 81 -16.92 3.93 12.19
CA THR A 81 -18.25 4.35 12.63
C THR A 81 -18.23 4.65 14.13
N PHE A 82 -18.68 5.84 14.51
CA PHE A 82 -18.87 6.23 15.91
C PHE A 82 -20.27 5.83 16.38
N PRO A 83 -20.41 4.86 17.30
CA PRO A 83 -21.73 4.41 17.78
C PRO A 83 -22.58 5.53 18.38
N GLU A 84 -21.96 6.57 18.93
CA GLU A 84 -22.61 7.72 19.57
C GLU A 84 -23.41 8.55 18.55
N LEU A 85 -22.88 8.73 17.34
CA LEU A 85 -23.56 9.45 16.27
C LEU A 85 -24.79 8.69 15.76
N LEU A 86 -24.75 7.35 15.79
CA LEU A 86 -25.89 6.51 15.41
C LEU A 86 -27.04 6.62 16.41
N ARG A 87 -26.74 6.79 17.71
CA ARG A 87 -27.76 7.01 18.75
C ARG A 87 -28.41 8.38 18.63
N ALA A 88 -27.63 9.41 18.28
CA ALA A 88 -28.13 10.77 18.09
C ALA A 88 -28.98 10.90 16.82
N SER A 89 -28.64 10.19 15.74
CA SER A 89 -29.39 10.22 14.48
C SER A 89 -30.63 9.35 14.44
N ALA A 90 -30.76 8.37 15.34
CA ALA A 90 -31.90 7.46 15.39
C ALA A 90 -33.19 8.11 15.93
N GLY A 91 -33.17 9.35 16.41
CA GLY A 91 -34.34 10.04 16.95
C GLY A 91 -34.84 9.41 18.24
N GLY A 92 -34.76 10.14 19.34
CA GLY A 92 -35.44 9.73 20.56
C GLY A 92 -36.96 9.70 20.35
N ALA A 93 -37.55 8.52 20.54
CA ALA A 93 -38.94 8.29 20.98
C ALA A 93 -38.91 6.88 21.62
N ALA A 94 -38.90 6.67 22.94
CA ALA A 94 -39.68 7.29 24.01
C ALA A 94 -41.17 7.32 23.68
#